data_AF-A0A430DQQ5-F1
#
_entry.id   AF-A0A430DQQ5-F1
#
_cell.length_a   1.000
_cell.length_b   1.000
_cell.length_c   1.000
_cell.angle_alpha   90.00
_cell.angle_beta   90.00
_cell.angle_gamma   90.00
#
_symmetry.space_group_name_H-M   'P 1'
#
loop_
_entity.id
_entity.type
_entity.pdbx_description
1 polymer ?
#
loop_
_entity_poly.entity_id
_entity_poly.type
_entity_poly.pdbx_seq_one_letter_code
_entity_poly.pdbx_strand_id
1 'polypeptide(L)'
;MPAALRRDDPFYEEDVDWALVLLGFASEFRRLPTAGITLQVENARRSVRAWHPDRYSAYTGEDVPPSDSHVLRRRAAYTAAIGQYASVSASGDWADWVPAGKVGVMFRRVEGVDALGFARFSGDPIHGLVDKDQYGKRGDVETFDSLGAVRVESTAPITKQVASL
;
A
#
# COMPACT_ATOMS: atom_id res chain seq x y z
N MET A 1 19.74 18.54 4.00
CA MET A 1 18.96 17.39 4.51
C MET A 1 19.87 16.38 5.20
N PRO A 2 19.56 15.91 6.43
CA PRO A 2 20.21 14.76 7.06
C PRO A 2 20.23 13.54 6.13
N ALA A 3 21.30 12.75 6.17
CA ALA A 3 21.53 11.66 5.20
C ALA A 3 20.39 10.62 5.19
N ALA A 4 19.93 10.16 6.36
CA ALA A 4 18.84 9.19 6.49
C ALA A 4 17.51 9.67 5.87
N LEU A 5 17.30 10.99 5.84
CA LEU A 5 16.06 11.62 5.36
C LEU A 5 16.20 12.18 3.94
N ARG A 6 17.38 12.06 3.32
CA ARG A 6 17.66 12.61 1.99
C ARG A 6 17.09 11.71 0.89
N ARG A 7 16.35 12.29 -0.03
CA ARG A 7 15.92 11.64 -1.28
C ARG A 7 17.00 11.73 -2.36
N ASP A 8 16.93 10.84 -3.35
CA ASP A 8 17.86 10.84 -4.48
C ASP A 8 17.59 12.03 -5.41
N ASP A 9 16.32 12.42 -5.52
CA ASP A 9 15.87 13.63 -6.18
C ASP A 9 15.73 14.80 -5.17
N PRO A 10 15.76 16.06 -5.63
CA PRO A 10 15.67 17.22 -4.75
C PRO A 10 14.24 17.53 -4.27
N PHE A 11 13.23 16.82 -4.76
CA PHE A 11 11.82 17.13 -4.51
C PHE A 11 11.30 16.34 -3.31
N TYR A 12 10.64 17.06 -2.40
CA TYR A 12 9.88 16.47 -1.30
C TYR A 12 8.41 16.79 -1.59
N GLU A 13 7.72 15.81 -2.17
CA GLU A 13 6.33 15.87 -2.59
C GLU A 13 5.37 16.17 -1.41
N GLU A 14 4.23 16.81 -1.72
CA GLU A 14 3.30 17.44 -0.76
C GLU A 14 2.61 16.44 0.17
N ASP A 15 2.39 15.20 -0.23
CA ASP A 15 1.61 14.24 0.57
C ASP A 15 2.41 13.72 1.77
N VAL A 16 3.50 12.99 1.50
CA VAL A 16 4.23 12.25 2.55
C VAL A 16 5.69 12.72 2.68
N ASP A 17 6.34 13.06 1.57
CA ASP A 17 7.78 13.32 1.57
C ASP A 17 8.14 14.64 2.26
N TRP A 18 7.27 15.67 2.21
CA TRP A 18 7.47 16.92 2.97
C TRP A 18 7.70 16.69 4.47
N ALA A 19 7.13 15.62 5.03
CA ALA A 19 7.27 15.27 6.44
C ALA A 19 8.72 14.92 6.82
N LEU A 20 9.52 14.42 5.86
CA LEU A 20 10.94 14.19 6.05
C LEU A 20 11.64 15.50 6.41
N VAL A 21 11.32 16.59 5.69
CA VAL A 21 11.89 17.93 5.91
C VAL A 21 11.57 18.44 7.31
N LEU A 22 10.30 18.38 7.71
CA LEU A 22 9.90 18.85 9.05
C LEU A 22 10.53 18.03 10.17
N LEU A 23 10.65 16.71 10.01
CA LEU A 23 11.34 15.87 10.99
C LEU A 23 12.84 16.20 11.07
N GLY A 24 13.47 16.43 9.92
CA GLY A 24 14.91 16.73 9.82
C GLY A 24 15.31 18.07 10.43
N PHE A 25 14.40 19.05 10.43
CA PHE A 25 14.63 20.41 10.97
C PHE A 25 13.62 20.77 12.06
N ALA A 26 13.18 19.76 12.82
CA ALA A 26 12.11 19.90 13.80
C ALA A 26 12.41 20.97 14.87
N SER A 27 13.67 21.13 15.28
CA SER A 27 14.08 22.15 16.24
C SER A 27 13.94 23.57 15.70
N GLU A 28 14.22 23.77 14.43
CA GLU A 28 14.17 25.05 13.73
C GLU A 28 12.72 25.45 13.48
N PHE A 29 11.90 24.53 12.98
CA PHE A 29 10.47 24.76 12.77
C PHE A 29 9.74 25.12 14.06
N ARG A 30 10.03 24.43 15.18
CA ARG A 30 9.41 24.75 16.48
C ARG A 30 9.73 26.16 17.00
N ARG A 31 10.76 26.84 16.47
CA ARG A 31 11.10 28.23 16.85
C ARG A 31 10.38 29.27 15.98
N LEU A 32 9.73 28.86 14.89
CA LEU A 32 9.04 29.80 14.02
C LEU A 32 7.77 30.33 14.71
N PRO A 33 7.44 31.63 14.53
CA PRO A 33 6.21 32.22 15.05
C PRO A 33 5.00 31.85 14.17
N THR A 34 4.92 30.60 13.71
CA THR A 34 3.88 30.10 12.81
C THR A 34 2.84 29.35 13.62
N ALA A 35 1.58 29.78 13.54
CA ALA A 35 0.48 29.12 14.22
C ALA A 35 0.40 27.64 13.81
N GLY A 36 0.29 26.75 14.80
CA GLY A 36 0.17 25.31 14.57
C GLY A 36 1.45 24.58 14.18
N ILE A 37 2.62 25.24 14.11
CA ILE A 37 3.85 24.60 13.64
C ILE A 37 4.27 23.40 14.50
N THR A 38 4.07 23.47 15.81
CA THR A 38 4.33 22.34 16.71
C THR A 38 3.50 21.11 16.33
N LEU A 39 2.21 21.30 16.02
CA LEU A 39 1.34 20.19 15.59
C LEU A 39 1.79 19.63 14.24
N GLN A 40 2.24 20.48 13.31
CA GLN A 40 2.76 20.01 12.03
C GLN A 40 4.03 19.18 12.19
N VAL A 41 4.94 19.57 13.09
CA VAL A 41 6.15 18.81 13.40
C VAL A 41 5.82 17.45 14.02
N GLU A 42 4.85 17.38 14.94
CA GLU A 42 4.41 16.11 15.52
C GLU A 42 3.71 15.21 14.49
N ASN A 43 2.88 15.80 13.63
CA ASN A 43 2.25 15.09 12.52
C ASN A 43 3.29 14.55 11.55
N ALA A 44 4.28 15.36 11.17
CA ALA A 44 5.37 14.95 10.30
C ALA A 44 6.14 13.76 10.89
N ARG A 45 6.46 13.81 12.20
CA ARG A 45 7.09 12.68 12.89
C ARG A 45 6.27 11.40 12.79
N ARG A 46 4.96 11.46 13.03
CA ARG A 46 4.04 10.31 12.91
C ARG A 46 3.95 9.81 11.46
N SER A 47 3.88 10.72 10.49
CA SER A 47 3.84 10.38 9.06
C SER A 47 5.11 9.65 8.62
N VAL A 48 6.30 10.17 8.97
CA VAL A 48 7.57 9.51 8.63
C VAL A 48 7.67 8.14 9.31
N ARG A 49 7.23 8.02 10.57
CA ARG A 49 7.16 6.73 11.27
C ARG A 49 6.25 5.72 10.54
N ALA A 50 5.11 6.18 10.04
CA ALA A 50 4.12 5.32 9.38
C ALA A 50 4.50 4.93 7.94
N TRP A 51 5.10 5.84 7.18
CA TRP A 51 5.33 5.70 5.73
C TRP A 51 6.79 5.50 5.33
N HIS A 52 7.75 5.97 6.15
CA HIS A 52 9.18 5.77 5.93
C HIS A 52 9.88 5.18 7.16
N PRO A 53 9.41 4.01 7.66
CA PRO A 53 9.86 3.42 8.92
C PRO A 53 11.38 3.22 8.98
N ASP A 54 12.01 2.81 7.88
CA ASP A 54 13.47 2.60 7.82
C ASP A 54 14.23 3.93 7.95
N ARG A 55 13.77 4.99 7.26
CA ARG A 55 14.36 6.34 7.34
C ARG A 55 14.15 6.94 8.73
N TYR A 56 12.96 6.74 9.31
CA TYR A 56 12.66 7.13 10.68
C TYR A 56 13.64 6.51 11.66
N SER A 57 13.80 5.19 11.60
CA SER A 57 14.68 4.43 12.51
C SER A 57 16.13 4.85 12.33
N ALA A 58 16.59 4.99 11.08
CA ALA A 58 17.95 5.44 10.78
C ALA A 58 18.24 6.88 11.25
N TYR A 59 17.24 7.76 11.25
CA TYR A 59 17.40 9.15 11.70
C TYR A 59 17.29 9.31 13.22
N THR A 60 16.34 8.62 13.85
CA THR A 60 16.00 8.80 15.27
C THR A 60 16.68 7.80 16.19
N GLY A 61 17.12 6.66 15.66
CA GLY A 61 17.57 5.51 16.45
C GLY A 61 16.44 4.73 17.11
N GLU A 62 15.17 5.09 16.86
CA GLU A 62 14.01 4.42 17.44
C GLU A 62 13.46 3.34 16.52
N ASP A 63 13.19 2.16 17.08
CA ASP A 63 12.52 1.09 16.34
C ASP A 63 11.04 1.42 16.05
N VAL A 64 10.59 0.97 14.88
CA VAL A 64 9.20 1.10 14.45
C VAL A 64 8.53 -0.28 14.43
N PRO A 65 7.56 -0.56 15.32
CA PRO A 65 6.82 -1.80 15.27
C PRO A 65 5.82 -1.80 14.10
N PRO A 66 5.43 -2.97 13.57
CA PRO A 66 4.41 -3.06 12.51
C PRO A 66 3.06 -2.42 12.87
N SER A 67 2.67 -2.35 14.15
CA SER A 67 1.46 -1.63 14.58
C SER A 67 1.45 -0.16 14.15
N ASP A 68 2.64 0.44 14.02
CA ASP A 68 2.82 1.88 13.84
C ASP A 68 3.15 2.25 12.40
N SER A 69 3.34 1.27 11.52
CA SER A 69 3.63 1.48 10.10
C SER A 69 2.85 0.52 9.21
N HIS A 70 1.97 1.08 8.39
CA HIS A 70 1.27 0.31 7.36
C HIS A 70 2.25 -0.27 6.32
N VAL A 71 3.38 0.40 6.03
CA VAL A 71 4.44 -0.15 5.17
C VAL A 71 4.99 -1.44 5.76
N LEU A 72 5.32 -1.46 7.06
CA LEU A 72 5.82 -2.67 7.70
C LEU A 72 4.77 -3.79 7.75
N ARG A 73 3.50 -3.46 8.03
CA ARG A 73 2.41 -4.46 7.96
C ARG A 73 2.29 -5.06 6.57
N ARG A 74 2.32 -4.21 5.54
CA ARG A 74 2.16 -4.63 4.16
C ARG A 74 3.36 -5.44 3.67
N ARG A 75 4.59 -5.06 4.04
CA ARG A 75 5.80 -5.87 3.81
C ARG A 75 5.66 -7.25 4.45
N ALA A 76 5.25 -7.33 5.72
CA ALA A 76 5.08 -8.60 6.42
C ALA A 76 4.00 -9.47 5.75
N ALA A 77 2.85 -8.87 5.41
CA ALA A 77 1.74 -9.57 4.78
C ALA A 77 2.10 -10.11 3.38
N TYR A 78 2.73 -9.31 2.52
CA TYR A 78 3.19 -9.80 1.21
C TYR A 78 4.33 -10.80 1.32
N THR A 79 5.24 -10.65 2.29
CA THR A 79 6.30 -11.64 2.54
C THR A 79 5.69 -13.01 2.87
N ALA A 80 4.66 -13.04 3.72
CA ALA A 80 3.92 -14.27 4.03
C ALA A 80 3.15 -14.84 2.83
N ALA A 81 2.77 -14.00 1.87
CA ALA A 81 2.06 -14.38 0.66
C ALA A 81 2.98 -14.72 -0.53
N ILE A 82 4.32 -14.67 -0.40
CA ILE A 82 5.24 -15.02 -1.49
C ILE A 82 4.94 -16.42 -2.00
N GLY A 83 4.82 -16.55 -3.33
CA GLY A 83 4.47 -17.78 -4.02
C GLY A 83 2.97 -18.06 -4.13
N GLN A 84 2.13 -17.36 -3.35
CA GLN A 84 0.66 -17.44 -3.43
C GLN A 84 0.10 -16.44 -4.45
N TYR A 85 -1.17 -16.63 -4.81
CA TYR A 85 -1.89 -15.74 -5.71
C TYR A 85 -2.62 -14.66 -4.91
N ALA A 86 -2.05 -13.45 -4.83
CA ALA A 86 -2.69 -12.32 -4.15
C ALA A 86 -3.58 -11.53 -5.11
N SER A 87 -4.63 -10.91 -4.58
CA SER A 87 -5.53 -10.07 -5.38
C SER A 87 -4.76 -8.87 -5.95
N VAL A 88 -5.10 -8.46 -7.16
CA VAL A 88 -4.54 -7.25 -7.81
C VAL A 88 -5.61 -6.31 -8.31
N SER A 89 -6.81 -6.82 -8.59
CA SER A 89 -7.98 -6.02 -8.93
C SER A 89 -9.26 -6.79 -8.61
N ALA A 90 -10.34 -6.04 -8.43
CA ALA A 90 -11.66 -6.60 -8.17
C ALA A 90 -12.75 -5.83 -8.92
N SER A 91 -13.78 -6.55 -9.34
CA SER A 91 -14.98 -6.04 -9.98
C SER A 91 -16.20 -6.50 -9.19
N GLY A 92 -17.14 -5.59 -8.95
CA GLY A 92 -18.40 -5.94 -8.30
C GLY A 92 -19.37 -6.62 -9.26
N ASP A 93 -20.54 -6.96 -8.75
CA ASP A 93 -21.70 -7.50 -9.47
C ASP A 93 -22.29 -6.54 -10.54
N TRP A 94 -21.76 -5.32 -10.66
CA TRP A 94 -22.05 -4.42 -11.76
C TRP A 94 -21.36 -4.81 -13.08
N ALA A 95 -20.34 -5.68 -13.04
CA ALA A 95 -19.64 -6.14 -14.24
C ALA A 95 -20.37 -7.35 -14.84
N ASP A 96 -20.53 -7.37 -16.16
CA ASP A 96 -21.34 -8.37 -16.89
C ASP A 96 -20.96 -9.84 -16.59
N TRP A 97 -19.71 -10.09 -16.21
CA TRP A 97 -19.18 -11.42 -15.92
C TRP A 97 -19.27 -11.82 -14.43
N VAL A 98 -19.67 -10.91 -13.54
CA VAL A 98 -19.72 -11.14 -12.09
C VAL A 98 -21.17 -11.37 -11.65
N PRO A 99 -21.51 -12.56 -11.12
CA PRO A 99 -22.85 -12.83 -10.63
C PRO A 99 -23.26 -11.92 -9.46
N ALA A 100 -24.55 -11.68 -9.31
CA ALA A 100 -25.12 -10.96 -8.17
C ALA A 100 -24.64 -11.56 -6.84
N GLY A 101 -24.23 -10.70 -5.89
CA GLY A 101 -23.72 -11.14 -4.59
C GLY A 101 -22.29 -11.71 -4.61
N LYS A 102 -21.58 -11.62 -5.74
CA LYS A 102 -20.17 -11.98 -5.86
C LYS A 102 -19.28 -10.79 -6.17
N VAL A 103 -17.99 -11.01 -5.99
CA VAL A 103 -16.91 -10.14 -6.43
C VAL A 103 -16.00 -10.95 -7.33
N GLY A 104 -15.79 -10.45 -8.56
CA GLY A 104 -14.81 -11.00 -9.47
C GLY A 104 -13.44 -10.46 -9.16
N VAL A 105 -12.47 -11.32 -8.86
CA VAL A 105 -11.13 -10.92 -8.43
C VAL A 105 -10.09 -11.50 -9.38
N MET A 106 -9.17 -10.65 -9.81
CA MET A 106 -7.97 -11.06 -10.53
C MET A 106 -6.85 -11.23 -9.52
N PHE A 107 -6.14 -12.35 -9.61
CA PHE A 107 -5.03 -12.67 -8.74
C PHE A 107 -3.76 -12.89 -9.55
N ARG A 108 -2.61 -12.51 -8.98
CA ARG A 108 -1.30 -12.79 -9.55
C ARG A 108 -0.38 -13.38 -8.50
N ARG A 109 0.58 -14.19 -8.95
CA ARG A 109 1.54 -14.83 -8.05
C ARG A 109 2.49 -13.78 -7.49
N VAL A 110 2.59 -13.70 -6.17
CA VAL A 110 3.52 -12.79 -5.48
C VAL A 110 4.93 -13.36 -5.62
N GLU A 111 5.85 -12.57 -6.16
CA GLU A 111 7.27 -12.91 -6.30
C GLU A 111 8.11 -12.28 -5.18
N GLY A 112 7.69 -11.12 -4.69
CA GLY A 112 8.35 -10.45 -3.59
C GLY A 112 7.68 -9.13 -3.24
N VAL A 113 8.31 -8.39 -2.33
CA VAL A 113 7.85 -7.07 -1.89
C VAL A 113 9.04 -6.14 -1.78
N ASP A 114 8.84 -4.87 -2.11
CA ASP A 114 9.87 -3.84 -2.03
C ASP A 114 9.90 -3.13 -0.68
N ALA A 115 10.84 -2.19 -0.53
CA ALA A 115 10.98 -1.37 0.65
C ALA A 115 9.85 -0.33 0.82
N LEU A 116 8.85 -0.25 -0.04
CA LEU A 116 7.67 0.58 0.20
C LEU A 116 6.42 -0.28 0.45
N GLY A 117 6.58 -1.60 0.52
CA GLY A 117 5.45 -2.51 0.70
C GLY A 117 4.67 -2.77 -0.59
N PHE A 118 5.21 -2.43 -1.75
CA PHE A 118 4.62 -2.80 -3.03
C PHE A 118 5.07 -4.20 -3.45
N ALA A 119 4.09 -5.01 -3.81
CA ALA A 119 4.33 -6.37 -4.28
C ALA A 119 4.84 -6.37 -5.72
N ARG A 120 5.75 -7.29 -6.02
CA ARG A 120 6.14 -7.69 -7.36
C ARG A 120 5.41 -8.98 -7.71
N PHE A 121 4.87 -9.03 -8.92
CA PHE A 121 4.04 -10.14 -9.37
C PHE A 121 4.61 -10.77 -10.63
N SER A 122 4.47 -12.09 -10.76
CA SER A 122 4.91 -12.86 -11.92
C SER A 122 3.82 -13.79 -12.45
N GLY A 123 4.06 -14.31 -13.64
CA GLY A 123 3.17 -15.26 -14.31
C GLY A 123 1.85 -14.66 -14.78
N ASP A 124 1.05 -15.54 -15.39
CA ASP A 124 -0.28 -15.23 -15.89
C ASP A 124 -1.26 -15.07 -14.73
N PRO A 125 -2.20 -14.10 -14.84
CA PRO A 125 -3.23 -13.93 -13.84
C PRO A 125 -4.21 -15.09 -13.84
N ILE A 126 -4.78 -15.37 -12.66
CA ILE A 126 -5.96 -16.21 -12.52
C ILE A 126 -7.14 -15.35 -12.09
N HIS A 127 -8.34 -15.81 -12.43
CA HIS A 127 -9.58 -15.13 -12.06
C HIS A 127 -10.38 -16.03 -11.12
N GLY A 128 -11.00 -15.42 -10.13
CA GLY A 128 -11.86 -16.12 -9.20
C GLY A 128 -13.09 -15.32 -8.82
N LEU A 129 -14.13 -16.02 -8.40
CA LEU A 129 -15.31 -15.44 -7.78
C LEU A 129 -15.20 -15.61 -6.26
N VAL A 130 -15.48 -14.53 -5.55
CA VAL A 130 -15.49 -14.47 -4.08
C VAL A 130 -16.87 -14.03 -3.63
N ASP A 131 -17.32 -14.56 -2.50
CA ASP A 131 -18.53 -14.06 -1.86
C ASP A 131 -18.37 -12.60 -1.42
N LYS A 132 -19.38 -11.75 -1.68
CA LYS A 132 -19.29 -10.30 -1.41
C LYS A 132 -19.06 -9.99 0.08
N ASP A 133 -19.69 -10.76 0.97
CA ASP A 133 -19.54 -10.55 2.41
C ASP A 133 -18.18 -11.04 2.90
N GLN A 134 -17.67 -12.13 2.31
CA GLN A 134 -16.32 -12.61 2.59
C GLN A 134 -15.27 -11.61 2.11
N TYR A 135 -15.43 -11.08 0.90
CA TYR A 135 -14.53 -10.06 0.34
C TYR A 135 -14.56 -8.76 1.17
N GLY A 136 -15.70 -8.41 1.76
CA GLY A 136 -15.84 -7.26 2.66
C GLY A 136 -15.03 -7.37 3.97
N LYS A 137 -14.67 -8.58 4.39
CA LYS A 137 -13.92 -8.87 5.63
C LYS A 137 -12.41 -9.04 5.41
N ARG A 138 -11.93 -8.84 4.18
CA ARG A 138 -10.52 -9.04 3.82
C ARG A 138 -9.58 -8.09 4.56
N GLY A 139 -8.33 -8.53 4.75
CA GLY A 139 -7.25 -7.70 5.29
C GLY A 139 -6.56 -6.84 4.23
N ASP A 140 -5.40 -6.27 4.58
CA ASP A 140 -4.59 -5.43 3.67
C ASP A 140 -4.02 -6.21 2.47
N VAL A 141 -3.77 -7.51 2.65
CA VAL A 141 -3.31 -8.44 1.61
C VAL A 141 -4.12 -9.72 1.74
N GLU A 142 -4.77 -10.09 0.65
CA GLU A 142 -5.60 -11.27 0.54
C GLU A 142 -5.17 -12.14 -0.64
N THR A 143 -5.24 -13.45 -0.44
CA THR A 143 -4.89 -14.45 -1.44
C THR A 143 -6.11 -15.23 -1.90
N PHE A 144 -5.98 -15.85 -3.08
CA PHE A 144 -6.99 -16.71 -3.68
C PHE A 144 -7.53 -17.72 -2.65
N ASP A 145 -6.62 -18.39 -1.94
CA ASP A 145 -6.97 -19.38 -0.92
C ASP A 145 -7.60 -18.71 0.32
N SER A 146 -7.06 -17.60 0.81
CA SER A 146 -7.59 -16.92 2.01
C SER A 146 -9.01 -16.37 1.81
N LEU A 147 -9.38 -16.06 0.56
CA LEU A 147 -10.70 -15.58 0.20
C LEU A 147 -11.69 -16.72 -0.06
N GLY A 148 -11.22 -17.97 -0.12
CA GLY A 148 -12.03 -19.09 -0.59
C GLY A 148 -12.53 -18.88 -2.02
N ALA A 149 -11.69 -18.27 -2.87
CA ALA A 149 -12.06 -17.94 -4.22
C ALA A 149 -12.29 -19.21 -5.06
N VAL A 150 -13.29 -19.19 -5.93
CA VAL A 150 -13.53 -20.26 -6.90
C VAL A 150 -12.99 -19.82 -8.24
N ARG A 151 -12.06 -20.61 -8.81
CA ARG A 151 -11.41 -20.28 -10.08
C ARG A 151 -12.44 -20.31 -11.20
N VAL A 152 -12.41 -19.30 -12.07
CA VAL A 152 -13.26 -19.21 -13.26
C VAL A 152 -12.41 -18.91 -14.48
N GLU A 153 -12.89 -19.35 -15.64
CA GLU A 153 -12.40 -18.82 -16.91
C GLU A 153 -12.97 -17.41 -17.08
N SER A 154 -12.11 -16.40 -17.09
CA SER A 154 -12.53 -15.03 -17.36
C SER A 154 -12.45 -14.77 -18.86
N THR A 155 -13.58 -14.37 -19.44
CA THR A 155 -13.69 -13.83 -20.79
C THR A 155 -13.74 -12.29 -20.80
N ALA A 156 -13.53 -11.65 -19.64
CA ALA A 156 -13.62 -10.20 -19.53
C ALA A 156 -12.60 -9.53 -20.48
N PRO A 157 -13.04 -8.67 -21.41
CA PRO A 157 -12.11 -8.01 -22.32
C PRO A 157 -11.12 -7.18 -21.52
N ILE A 158 -9.82 -7.38 -21.79
CA ILE A 158 -8.67 -6.73 -21.12
C ILE A 158 -8.68 -5.19 -21.27
N THR A 159 -9.60 -4.64 -22.05
CA THR A 159 -9.70 -3.19 -22.27
C THR A 159 -11.15 -2.77 -22.32
N LYS A 160 -11.58 -1.92 -21.37
CA LYS A 160 -12.54 -0.87 -21.73
C LYS A 160 -11.80 0.03 -22.71
N GLN A 161 -11.88 -0.25 -24.02
CA GLN A 161 -11.64 0.82 -24.98
C GLN A 161 -12.75 1.84 -24.73
N VAL A 162 -12.39 2.93 -24.05
CA VAL A 162 -13.21 4.12 -24.04
C VAL A 162 -13.18 4.61 -25.48
N ALA A 163 -14.26 4.39 -26.23
CA ALA A 163 -14.45 5.08 -27.49
C ALA A 163 -14.47 6.57 -27.17
N SER A 164 -13.41 7.27 -27.54
CA SER A 164 -13.34 8.72 -27.50
C SER A 164 -14.51 9.29 -28.32
N LEU A 165 -15.33 10.12 -27.67
CA LEU A 165 -16.32 10.99 -28.31
C LEU A 165 -15.62 12.10 -29.11
#